data_AF-A0A561T6Q1-F1
#
_entry.id   AF-A0A561T6Q1-F1
#
_cell.length_a   1.000
_cell.length_b   1.000
_cell.length_c   1.000
_cell.angle_alpha   90.00
_cell.angle_beta   90.00
_cell.angle_gamma   90.00
#
_symmetry.space_group_name_H-M   'P 1'
#
loop_
_entity.id
_entity.type
_entity.pdbx_description
1 polymer ?
#
loop_
_entity_poly.entity_id
_entity_poly.type
_entity_poly.pdbx_seq_one_letter_code
_entity_poly.pdbx_strand_id
1 'polypeptide(L)'
;MPLPFRSALTGAVALLTLLGSATPAAADNRNDPNWAGYAFEGTTGSFSRVLAEWVQPSGECPEPDTRMYAASWVGLDGYRGTTVEQTGTTARCSEDGQISYFAWYQMYPDPPVRYADPVQPGDRLMAQVSYLPDEDEFELDMWDWTRRWAESTFQRVPEGHTALRRTAEVVVEDPKRAQNAWWPMTRFSRIDFRNCQVNGSPIGDLPDPLVLTMRRDQVNRARPTRLFDSGRAFQVNWEHS
;
A
#
# COMPACT_ATOMS: atom_id res chain seq x y z
N MET A 1 36.89 -29.31 58.32
CA MET A 1 35.64 -28.70 58.82
C MET A 1 34.85 -28.21 57.61
N PRO A 2 33.68 -28.78 57.29
CA PRO A 2 32.88 -28.35 56.15
C PRO A 2 31.92 -27.22 56.56
N LEU A 3 31.78 -26.22 55.68
CA LEU A 3 30.75 -25.17 55.78
C LEU A 3 29.41 -25.71 55.24
N PRO A 4 28.25 -25.31 55.79
CA PRO A 4 26.97 -25.74 55.26
C PRO A 4 26.58 -24.90 54.02
N PHE A 5 26.29 -25.57 52.92
CA PHE A 5 25.57 -24.97 51.79
C PHE A 5 24.12 -24.72 52.21
N ARG A 6 23.70 -23.45 52.26
CA ARG A 6 22.28 -23.08 52.31
C ARG A 6 21.74 -23.05 50.89
N SER A 7 20.82 -23.98 50.58
CA SER A 7 20.00 -23.91 49.36
C SER A 7 18.98 -22.79 49.53
N ALA A 8 19.07 -21.76 48.69
CA ALA A 8 17.99 -20.80 48.52
C ALA A 8 17.07 -21.31 47.39
N LEU A 9 15.83 -21.70 47.72
CA LEU A 9 14.79 -21.86 46.72
C LEU A 9 14.35 -20.45 46.28
N THR A 10 14.81 -20.01 45.12
CA THR A 10 14.19 -18.90 44.40
C THR A 10 12.90 -19.40 43.76
N GLY A 11 11.76 -19.05 44.36
CA GLY A 11 10.45 -19.24 43.75
C GLY A 11 10.33 -18.35 42.51
N ALA A 12 10.28 -18.96 41.32
CA ALA A 12 9.94 -18.26 40.10
C ALA A 12 8.43 -17.95 40.12
N VAL A 13 8.08 -16.67 40.27
CA VAL A 13 6.71 -16.19 40.01
C VAL A 13 6.56 -16.14 38.50
N ALA A 14 5.86 -17.12 37.92
CA ALA A 14 5.41 -17.04 36.54
C ALA A 14 4.35 -15.93 36.44
N LEU A 15 4.75 -14.76 35.95
CA LEU A 15 3.83 -13.70 35.59
C LEU A 15 3.11 -14.16 34.32
N LEU A 16 1.94 -14.77 34.48
CA LEU A 16 1.07 -15.15 33.36
C LEU A 16 0.48 -13.85 32.80
N THR A 17 1.14 -13.26 31.80
CA THR A 17 0.53 -12.18 31.02
C THR A 17 -0.67 -12.76 30.27
N LEU A 18 -1.87 -12.45 30.75
CA LEU A 18 -3.07 -12.58 29.95
C LEU A 18 -2.90 -11.64 28.75
N LEU A 19 -2.44 -12.18 27.62
CA LEU A 19 -2.67 -11.55 26.33
C LEU A 19 -4.18 -11.54 26.14
N GLY A 20 -4.82 -10.44 26.54
CA GLY A 20 -6.18 -10.17 26.13
C GLY A 20 -6.18 -10.20 24.61
N SER A 21 -6.89 -11.16 24.03
CA SER A 21 -7.17 -11.17 22.60
C SER A 21 -7.90 -9.87 22.31
N ALA A 22 -7.19 -8.89 21.73
CA ALA A 22 -7.80 -7.69 21.20
C ALA A 22 -8.86 -8.17 20.20
N THR A 23 -10.11 -7.84 20.44
CA THR A 23 -11.14 -7.99 19.42
C THR A 23 -10.67 -7.17 18.23
N PRO A 24 -10.53 -7.78 17.03
CA PRO A 24 -10.16 -7.01 15.85
C PRO A 24 -11.14 -5.84 15.73
N ALA A 25 -10.60 -4.63 15.65
CA ALA A 25 -11.40 -3.43 15.49
C ALA A 25 -12.32 -3.60 14.27
N ALA A 26 -13.56 -3.11 14.38
CA ALA A 26 -14.52 -3.25 13.30
C ALA A 26 -14.06 -2.42 12.11
N ALA A 27 -13.74 -3.08 11.00
CA ALA A 27 -13.34 -2.43 9.77
C ALA A 27 -14.42 -1.45 9.26
N ASP A 28 -14.03 -0.21 8.98
CA ASP A 28 -14.92 0.82 8.45
C ASP A 28 -14.94 0.74 6.92
N ASN A 29 -16.08 0.34 6.36
CA ASN A 29 -16.22 0.17 4.91
C ASN A 29 -16.59 1.52 4.28
N ARG A 30 -15.68 2.07 3.47
CA ARG A 30 -15.84 3.36 2.80
C ARG A 30 -15.91 3.18 1.30
N ASN A 31 -16.72 4.00 0.66
CA ASN A 31 -16.67 4.16 -0.79
C ASN A 31 -15.64 5.25 -1.11
N ASP A 32 -14.74 4.95 -2.03
CA ASP A 32 -13.78 5.90 -2.57
C ASP A 32 -13.92 5.94 -4.10
N PRO A 33 -13.93 7.11 -4.75
CA PRO A 33 -14.08 7.18 -6.20
C PRO A 33 -12.83 6.74 -6.98
N ASN A 34 -11.70 6.59 -6.30
CA ASN A 34 -10.38 6.40 -6.89
C ASN A 34 -9.70 5.10 -6.43
N TRP A 35 -9.85 4.72 -5.17
CA TRP A 35 -9.04 3.65 -4.56
C TRP A 35 -9.86 2.44 -4.10
N ALA A 36 -9.26 1.26 -4.24
CA ALA A 36 -9.70 0.03 -3.61
C ALA A 36 -8.56 -0.58 -2.80
N GLY A 37 -8.76 -0.83 -1.51
CA GLY A 37 -7.70 -1.36 -0.65
C GLY A 37 -7.91 -1.02 0.82
N TYR A 38 -6.80 -0.90 1.55
CA TYR A 38 -6.77 -0.56 2.96
C TYR A 38 -6.01 0.74 3.18
N ALA A 39 -6.60 1.63 3.97
CA ALA A 39 -5.95 2.83 4.47
C ALA A 39 -6.09 2.89 6.00
N PHE A 40 -5.14 3.55 6.64
CA PHE A 40 -5.07 3.71 8.09
C PHE A 40 -4.99 5.20 8.41
N GLU A 41 -5.72 5.67 9.41
CA GLU A 41 -5.70 7.06 9.86
C GLU A 41 -5.08 7.16 11.26
N GLY A 42 -4.38 8.25 11.51
CA GLY A 42 -3.77 8.57 12.80
C GLY A 42 -3.57 10.07 12.97
N THR A 43 -2.90 10.45 14.06
CA THR A 43 -2.46 11.83 14.26
C THR A 43 -1.25 12.16 13.39
N THR A 44 -0.87 13.44 13.28
CA THR A 44 0.37 13.85 12.59
C THR A 44 1.56 13.05 13.10
N GLY A 45 2.33 12.48 12.17
CA GLY A 45 3.54 11.71 12.46
C GLY A 45 3.32 10.26 12.85
N SER A 46 2.08 9.75 12.83
CA SER A 46 1.76 8.37 13.27
C SER A 46 2.39 7.31 12.39
N PHE A 47 2.61 7.60 11.11
CA PHE A 47 3.11 6.62 10.15
C PHE A 47 4.51 7.00 9.67
N SER A 48 5.41 6.04 9.64
CA SER A 48 6.79 6.23 9.15
C SER A 48 7.21 5.14 8.18
N ARG A 49 6.43 4.08 8.02
CA ARG A 49 6.72 3.03 7.04
C ARG A 49 5.47 2.33 6.58
N VAL A 50 5.39 2.04 5.29
CA VAL A 50 4.40 1.12 4.71
C VAL A 50 5.09 0.19 3.72
N LEU A 51 4.66 -1.05 3.66
CA LEU A 51 5.22 -2.08 2.80
C LEU A 51 4.13 -3.03 2.33
N ALA A 52 4.21 -3.46 1.07
CA ALA A 52 3.44 -4.58 0.56
C ALA A 52 4.19 -5.30 -0.57
N GLU A 53 3.86 -6.56 -0.75
CA GLU A 53 4.29 -7.39 -1.86
C GLU A 53 3.08 -7.74 -2.73
N TRP A 54 3.26 -7.81 -4.04
CA TRP A 54 2.25 -8.34 -4.95
C TRP A 54 2.88 -8.99 -6.17
N VAL A 55 2.08 -9.76 -6.89
CA VAL A 55 2.41 -10.17 -8.26
C VAL A 55 1.79 -9.17 -9.22
N GLN A 56 2.58 -8.62 -10.15
CA GLN A 56 2.07 -7.72 -11.18
C GLN A 56 0.89 -8.40 -11.90
N PRO A 57 -0.33 -7.84 -11.82
CA PRO A 57 -1.48 -8.40 -12.53
C PRO A 57 -1.31 -8.27 -14.04
N SER A 58 -1.89 -9.21 -14.78
CA SER A 58 -2.18 -8.98 -16.20
C SER A 58 -3.32 -7.98 -16.33
N GLY A 59 -3.26 -7.10 -17.33
CA GLY A 59 -4.38 -6.24 -17.69
C GLY A 59 -4.94 -6.54 -19.08
N GLU A 60 -6.12 -5.98 -19.33
CA GLU A 60 -6.83 -6.03 -20.60
C GLU A 60 -7.34 -4.61 -20.93
N CYS A 61 -7.39 -4.30 -22.23
CA CYS A 61 -7.86 -3.02 -22.76
C CYS A 61 -9.24 -3.23 -23.40
N PRO A 62 -10.34 -3.22 -22.62
CA PRO A 62 -11.67 -3.52 -23.14
C PRO A 62 -12.22 -2.42 -24.06
N GLU A 63 -11.69 -1.21 -23.94
CA GLU A 63 -12.10 -0.04 -24.72
C GLU A 63 -10.97 0.36 -25.68
N PRO A 64 -11.09 0.09 -26.99
CA PRO A 64 -10.11 0.57 -27.96
C PRO A 64 -10.12 2.11 -28.03
N ASP A 65 -9.06 2.71 -28.56
CA ASP A 65 -8.91 4.17 -28.75
C ASP A 65 -8.95 5.00 -27.46
N THR A 66 -8.77 4.34 -26.31
CA THR A 66 -8.97 4.94 -24.99
C THR A 66 -7.78 4.66 -24.08
N ARG A 67 -7.21 5.72 -23.48
CA ARG A 67 -6.17 5.54 -22.44
C ARG A 67 -6.82 5.08 -21.16
N MET A 68 -6.33 3.97 -20.64
CA MET A 68 -6.81 3.40 -19.38
C MET A 68 -5.64 3.13 -18.45
N TYR A 69 -5.91 3.21 -17.14
CA TYR A 69 -4.90 3.00 -16.12
C TYR A 69 -5.45 2.14 -14.98
N ALA A 70 -4.58 1.33 -14.39
CA ALA A 70 -4.78 0.77 -13.06
C ALA A 70 -3.42 0.72 -12.38
N ALA A 71 -3.28 1.39 -11.24
CA ALA A 71 -2.04 1.45 -10.49
C ALA A 71 -2.15 0.62 -9.20
N SER A 72 -1.07 -0.02 -8.78
CA SER A 72 -0.98 -0.75 -7.50
C SER A 72 0.22 -0.23 -6.76
N TRP A 73 0.02 0.27 -5.54
CA TRP A 73 1.06 1.01 -4.83
C TRP A 73 0.87 0.98 -3.31
N VAL A 74 1.94 1.39 -2.61
CA VAL A 74 1.92 1.72 -1.18
C VAL A 74 2.38 3.16 -0.97
N GLY A 75 1.86 3.81 0.06
CA GLY A 75 2.20 5.21 0.31
C GLY A 75 1.89 5.71 1.72
N LEU A 76 2.54 6.80 2.08
CA LEU A 76 2.28 7.60 3.27
C LEU A 76 1.54 8.88 2.86
N ASP A 77 0.67 9.38 3.74
CA ASP A 77 -0.34 10.40 3.41
C ASP A 77 -1.25 9.96 2.26
N GLY A 78 -1.91 10.91 1.56
CA GLY A 78 -2.87 10.63 0.49
C GLY A 78 -4.34 10.77 0.90
N TYR A 79 -4.87 9.85 1.69
CA TYR A 79 -6.29 9.80 2.04
C TYR A 79 -6.72 11.08 2.76
N ARG A 80 -7.56 11.88 2.07
CA ARG A 80 -7.98 13.22 2.51
C ARG A 80 -6.83 14.20 2.77
N GLY A 81 -5.65 13.92 2.21
CA GLY A 81 -4.45 14.73 2.30
C GLY A 81 -4.19 15.57 1.05
N THR A 82 -3.14 16.40 1.12
CA THR A 82 -2.66 17.24 0.02
C THR A 82 -1.29 16.80 -0.51
N THR A 83 -0.68 15.80 0.12
CA THR A 83 0.55 15.13 -0.30
C THR A 83 0.30 13.62 -0.28
N VAL A 84 1.10 12.89 -1.04
CA VAL A 84 1.26 11.44 -0.90
C VAL A 84 2.66 11.07 -1.38
N GLU A 85 3.38 10.33 -0.55
CA GLU A 85 4.70 9.80 -0.83
C GLU A 85 4.54 8.31 -1.12
N GLN A 86 4.72 7.91 -2.38
CA GLN A 86 4.25 6.61 -2.87
C GLN A 86 5.11 6.02 -3.96
N THR A 87 5.10 4.69 -4.05
CA THR A 87 5.78 3.93 -5.11
C THR A 87 4.99 2.68 -5.46
N GLY A 88 5.07 2.27 -6.72
CA GLY A 88 4.34 1.12 -7.21
C GLY A 88 4.44 0.89 -8.71
N THR A 89 3.41 0.26 -9.26
CA THR A 89 3.32 -0.13 -10.68
C THR A 89 2.03 0.33 -11.30
N THR A 90 2.04 0.47 -12.62
CA THR A 90 0.85 0.82 -13.40
C THR A 90 0.71 -0.09 -14.62
N ALA A 91 -0.48 -0.66 -14.81
CA ALA A 91 -0.93 -1.25 -16.05
C ALA A 91 -1.66 -0.18 -16.89
N ARG A 92 -1.08 0.19 -18.03
CA ARG A 92 -1.61 1.23 -18.92
C ARG A 92 -2.01 0.66 -20.27
N CYS A 93 -3.26 0.90 -20.64
CA CYS A 93 -3.72 0.82 -22.03
C CYS A 93 -3.44 2.14 -22.74
N SER A 94 -2.76 2.09 -23.88
CA SER A 94 -2.63 3.22 -24.80
C SER A 94 -3.82 3.29 -25.76
N GLU A 95 -3.93 4.41 -26.47
CA GLU A 95 -5.02 4.65 -27.44
C GLU A 95 -5.05 3.58 -28.54
N ASP A 96 -3.91 3.08 -28.99
CA ASP A 96 -3.85 1.98 -29.96
C ASP A 96 -4.21 0.59 -29.39
N GLY A 97 -4.75 0.53 -28.17
CA GLY A 97 -5.19 -0.70 -27.50
C GLY A 97 -4.04 -1.56 -26.96
N GLN A 98 -2.80 -1.07 -27.01
CA GLN A 98 -1.66 -1.80 -26.46
C GLN A 98 -1.57 -1.65 -24.94
N ILE A 99 -1.24 -2.74 -24.27
CA ILE A 99 -0.97 -2.72 -22.83
C ILE A 99 0.52 -2.62 -22.54
N SER A 100 0.86 -1.80 -21.56
CA SER A 100 2.21 -1.59 -21.06
C SER A 100 2.22 -1.54 -19.54
N TYR A 101 3.34 -1.95 -18.93
CA TYR A 101 3.54 -1.95 -17.48
C TYR A 101 4.80 -1.18 -17.15
N PHE A 102 4.77 -0.40 -16.07
CA PHE A 102 5.94 0.34 -15.60
C PHE A 102 5.86 0.57 -14.10
N ALA A 103 7.03 0.60 -13.46
CA ALA A 103 7.18 1.01 -12.07
C ALA A 103 7.49 2.53 -11.98
N TRP A 104 7.18 3.12 -10.83
CA TRP A 104 7.33 4.56 -10.61
C TRP A 104 7.35 4.90 -9.11
N TYR A 105 7.90 6.06 -8.79
CA TYR A 105 7.71 6.74 -7.51
C TYR A 105 7.04 8.11 -7.71
N GLN A 106 6.44 8.65 -6.67
CA GLN A 106 5.84 9.98 -6.69
C GLN A 106 5.86 10.64 -5.32
N MET A 107 6.12 11.94 -5.33
CA MET A 107 5.94 12.87 -4.21
C MET A 107 4.84 13.86 -4.58
N TYR A 108 3.57 13.47 -4.45
CA TYR A 108 2.45 14.33 -4.85
C TYR A 108 2.49 15.65 -4.05
N PRO A 109 2.30 16.82 -4.69
CA PRO A 109 1.66 17.04 -5.99
C PRO A 109 2.54 16.91 -7.25
N ASP A 110 3.84 16.63 -7.12
CA ASP A 110 4.68 16.44 -8.29
C ASP A 110 4.23 15.20 -9.10
N PRO A 111 4.42 15.19 -10.43
CA PRO A 111 4.05 14.05 -11.27
C PRO A 111 4.90 12.81 -10.95
N PRO A 112 4.38 11.60 -11.21
CA PRO A 112 5.13 10.37 -10.99
C PRO A 112 6.34 10.29 -11.92
N VAL A 113 7.46 9.81 -11.38
CA VAL A 113 8.71 9.57 -12.10
C VAL A 113 8.83 8.07 -12.34
N ARG A 114 9.02 7.68 -13.60
CA ARG A 114 9.10 6.27 -14.00
C ARG A 114 10.52 5.75 -13.85
N TYR A 115 10.64 4.52 -13.36
CA TYR A 115 11.88 3.76 -13.46
C TYR A 115 12.07 3.25 -14.89
N ALA A 116 13.33 3.07 -15.29
CA ALA A 116 13.66 2.53 -16.61
C ALA A 116 13.49 1.00 -16.67
N ASP A 117 13.41 0.35 -15.51
CA ASP A 117 13.35 -1.09 -15.39
C ASP A 117 12.04 -1.68 -15.93
N PRO A 118 12.13 -2.84 -16.61
CA PRO A 118 10.96 -3.49 -17.15
C PRO A 118 10.10 -4.09 -16.04
N VAL A 119 8.78 -4.00 -16.23
CA VAL A 119 7.75 -4.71 -15.46
C VAL A 119 6.91 -5.52 -16.44
N GLN A 120 6.51 -6.73 -16.06
CA GLN A 120 5.57 -7.56 -16.81
C GLN A 120 4.60 -8.29 -15.88
N PRO A 121 3.47 -8.79 -16.41
CA PRO A 121 2.58 -9.67 -15.66
C PRO A 121 3.31 -10.90 -15.11
N GLY A 122 3.02 -11.25 -13.87
CA GLY A 122 3.65 -12.38 -13.18
C GLY A 122 4.89 -12.01 -12.34
N ASP A 123 5.33 -10.76 -12.41
CA ASP A 123 6.51 -10.30 -11.68
C ASP A 123 6.22 -10.17 -10.19
N ARG A 124 7.14 -10.67 -9.36
CA ARG A 124 7.03 -10.60 -7.90
C ARG A 124 7.65 -9.30 -7.41
N LEU A 125 6.79 -8.38 -7.01
CA LEU A 125 7.14 -7.02 -6.65
C LEU A 125 7.06 -6.82 -5.14
N MET A 126 7.93 -5.97 -4.61
CA MET A 126 7.83 -5.40 -3.27
C MET A 126 7.95 -3.90 -3.40
N ALA A 127 7.08 -3.16 -2.72
CA ALA A 127 7.17 -1.71 -2.60
C ALA A 127 7.21 -1.31 -1.13
N GLN A 128 8.00 -0.29 -0.84
CA GLN A 128 8.13 0.28 0.48
C GLN A 128 8.27 1.80 0.41
N VAL A 129 7.64 2.48 1.35
CA VAL A 129 7.93 3.89 1.63
C VAL A 129 8.28 4.02 3.10
N SER A 130 9.40 4.67 3.40
CA SER A 130 9.89 4.95 4.74
C SER A 130 10.17 6.43 4.91
N TYR A 131 9.78 7.03 6.04
CA TYR A 131 10.20 8.38 6.42
C TYR A 131 11.44 8.30 7.32
N LEU A 132 12.47 9.04 6.94
CA LEU A 132 13.77 9.13 7.60
C LEU A 132 13.83 10.47 8.38
N PRO A 133 13.65 10.44 9.72
CA PRO A 133 13.48 11.66 10.50
C PRO A 133 14.76 12.49 10.67
N ASP A 134 15.93 11.88 10.57
CA ASP A 134 17.21 12.58 10.75
C ASP A 134 17.56 13.45 9.52
N GLU A 135 17.10 13.04 8.33
CA GLU A 135 17.32 13.69 7.04
C GLU A 135 16.12 14.55 6.58
N ASP A 136 14.98 14.40 7.26
CA ASP A 136 13.66 14.90 6.88
C ASP A 136 13.31 14.53 5.43
N GLU A 137 13.41 13.24 5.13
CA GLU A 137 13.31 12.69 3.76
C GLU A 137 12.51 11.39 3.73
N PHE A 138 11.99 11.03 2.56
CA PHE A 138 11.37 9.74 2.31
C PHE A 138 12.27 8.86 1.45
N GLU A 139 12.45 7.62 1.86
CA GLU A 139 13.02 6.54 1.07
C GLU A 139 11.86 5.79 0.40
N LEU A 140 11.85 5.76 -0.93
CA LEU A 140 10.87 5.03 -1.74
C LEU A 140 11.59 3.94 -2.49
N ASP A 141 11.23 2.71 -2.16
CA ASP A 141 11.90 1.53 -2.68
C ASP A 141 10.95 0.66 -3.49
N MET A 142 11.49 0.09 -4.57
CA MET A 142 10.78 -0.83 -5.44
C MET A 142 11.69 -1.98 -5.84
N TRP A 143 11.24 -3.21 -5.64
CA TRP A 143 11.99 -4.42 -6.00
C TRP A 143 11.17 -5.29 -6.93
N ASP A 144 11.82 -5.84 -7.95
CA ASP A 144 11.31 -6.95 -8.73
C ASP A 144 12.21 -8.18 -8.54
N TRP A 145 11.73 -9.13 -7.76
CA TRP A 145 12.43 -10.38 -7.45
C TRP A 145 12.53 -11.32 -8.65
N THR A 146 11.63 -11.17 -9.63
CA THR A 146 11.61 -11.99 -10.85
C THR A 146 12.64 -11.48 -11.85
N ARG A 147 12.74 -10.15 -12.01
CA ARG A 147 13.68 -9.50 -12.94
C ARG A 147 15.02 -9.13 -12.34
N ARG A 148 15.14 -9.21 -11.02
CA ARG A 148 16.36 -8.94 -10.24
C ARG A 148 16.85 -7.51 -10.38
N TRP A 149 15.93 -6.55 -10.38
CA TRP A 149 16.24 -5.14 -10.22
C TRP A 149 15.64 -4.60 -8.93
N ALA A 150 16.26 -3.53 -8.44
CA ALA A 150 15.83 -2.80 -7.26
C ALA A 150 16.13 -1.33 -7.49
N GLU A 151 15.16 -0.48 -7.15
CA GLU A 151 15.29 0.97 -7.19
C GLU A 151 15.05 1.51 -5.78
N SER A 152 15.85 2.49 -5.40
CA SER A 152 15.73 3.20 -4.13
C SER A 152 15.99 4.68 -4.40
N THR A 153 15.05 5.52 -4.02
CA THR A 153 15.16 6.97 -4.18
C THR A 153 14.85 7.68 -2.88
N PHE A 154 15.61 8.75 -2.62
CA PHE A 154 15.45 9.60 -1.45
C PHE A 154 14.86 10.91 -1.94
N GLN A 155 13.72 11.29 -1.38
CA GLN A 155 12.97 12.46 -1.83
C GLN A 155 12.39 13.25 -0.67
N ARG A 156 12.51 14.57 -0.76
CA ARG A 156 11.81 15.50 0.13
C ARG A 156 10.45 15.86 -0.42
N VAL A 157 9.55 16.26 0.48
CA VAL A 157 8.26 16.81 0.11
C VAL A 157 8.47 18.08 -0.73
N PRO A 158 7.69 18.30 -1.81
CA PRO A 158 7.83 19.49 -2.65
C PRO A 158 7.70 20.81 -1.87
N GLU A 159 8.38 21.85 -2.34
CA GLU A 159 8.39 23.16 -1.69
C GLU A 159 6.96 23.71 -1.53
N GLY A 160 6.65 24.25 -0.34
CA GLY A 160 5.32 24.78 -0.01
C GLY A 160 4.31 23.72 0.45
N HIS A 161 4.71 22.44 0.51
CA HIS A 161 3.91 21.35 1.02
C HIS A 161 4.51 20.79 2.33
N THR A 162 3.72 19.98 3.05
CA THR A 162 4.15 19.32 4.28
C THR A 162 3.48 17.97 4.35
N ALA A 163 4.29 16.90 4.41
CA ALA A 163 3.80 15.58 4.73
C ALA A 163 3.43 15.52 6.22
N LEU A 164 2.17 15.27 6.50
CA LEU A 164 1.66 15.14 7.86
C LEU A 164 1.88 13.74 8.41
N ARG A 165 2.10 12.76 7.55
CA ARG A 165 2.21 11.33 7.85
C ARG A 165 1.07 10.84 8.74
N ARG A 166 -0.15 11.26 8.37
CA ARG A 166 -1.41 10.95 9.05
C ARG A 166 -2.10 9.72 8.50
N THR A 167 -1.72 9.27 7.30
CA THR A 167 -2.26 8.05 6.72
C THR A 167 -1.16 7.16 6.15
N ALA A 168 -1.49 5.87 6.00
CA ALA A 168 -0.67 4.87 5.33
C ALA A 168 -1.57 3.92 4.56
N GLU A 169 -1.17 3.53 3.35
CA GLU A 169 -2.09 2.92 2.38
C GLU A 169 -1.46 1.78 1.58
N VAL A 170 -2.28 0.77 1.27
CA VAL A 170 -1.99 -0.30 0.32
C VAL A 170 -3.21 -0.43 -0.59
N VAL A 171 -3.11 0.04 -1.82
CA VAL A 171 -4.29 0.22 -2.68
C VAL A 171 -4.05 -0.12 -4.14
N VAL A 172 -5.15 -0.35 -4.84
CA VAL A 172 -5.26 -0.23 -6.28
C VAL A 172 -5.99 1.08 -6.59
N GLU A 173 -5.48 1.82 -7.56
CA GLU A 173 -5.99 3.11 -7.97
C GLU A 173 -6.44 3.08 -9.43
N ASP A 174 -7.50 3.85 -9.74
CA ASP A 174 -7.85 4.29 -11.09
C ASP A 174 -7.50 5.78 -11.28
N PRO A 175 -6.26 6.10 -11.70
CA PRO A 175 -5.74 7.46 -11.64
C PRO A 175 -6.63 8.50 -12.31
N LYS A 176 -6.82 9.63 -11.62
CA LYS A 176 -7.52 10.79 -12.18
C LYS A 176 -6.70 11.42 -13.31
N ARG A 177 -7.38 11.87 -14.36
CA ARG A 177 -6.81 12.79 -15.36
C ARG A 177 -6.76 14.22 -14.83
N ALA A 178 -7.81 14.64 -14.12
CA ALA A 178 -7.95 15.94 -13.47
C ALA A 178 -9.03 15.85 -12.37
N GLN A 179 -9.19 16.93 -11.58
CA GLN A 179 -10.12 17.00 -10.42
C GLN A 179 -11.50 16.38 -10.67
N ASN A 180 -12.05 16.52 -11.89
CA ASN A 180 -13.37 16.01 -12.30
C ASN A 180 -13.32 15.21 -13.62
N ALA A 181 -12.16 14.67 -13.98
CA ALA A 181 -12.02 13.85 -15.19
C ALA A 181 -11.25 12.58 -14.85
N TRP A 182 -11.90 11.45 -15.11
CA TRP A 182 -11.35 10.13 -14.86
C TRP A 182 -10.87 9.52 -16.18
N TRP A 183 -9.76 8.80 -16.12
CA TRP A 183 -9.50 7.81 -17.16
C TRP A 183 -10.46 6.64 -16.96
N PRO A 184 -10.85 5.93 -18.03
CA PRO A 184 -11.40 4.60 -17.88
C PRO A 184 -10.35 3.69 -17.22
N MET A 185 -10.80 2.71 -16.45
CA MET A 185 -9.91 1.90 -15.64
C MET A 185 -9.47 0.66 -16.41
N THR A 186 -8.16 0.44 -16.48
CA THR A 186 -7.62 -0.80 -17.08
C THR A 186 -8.23 -1.99 -16.37
N ARG A 187 -8.77 -2.96 -17.10
CA ARG A 187 -9.23 -4.21 -16.50
C ARG A 187 -8.01 -4.99 -16.03
N PHE A 188 -7.96 -5.35 -14.74
CA PHE A 188 -6.87 -6.13 -14.18
C PHE A 188 -7.36 -7.49 -13.65
N SER A 189 -6.51 -8.51 -13.77
CA SER A 189 -6.69 -9.75 -13.02
C SER A 189 -6.56 -9.47 -11.52
N ARG A 190 -7.24 -10.25 -10.67
CA ARG A 190 -7.15 -10.13 -9.21
C ARG A 190 -5.71 -9.89 -8.73
N ILE A 191 -5.55 -8.89 -7.88
CA ILE A 191 -4.28 -8.55 -7.23
C ILE A 191 -4.29 -9.14 -5.84
N ASP A 192 -3.25 -9.89 -5.49
CA ASP A 192 -3.06 -10.46 -4.17
C ASP A 192 -1.95 -9.67 -3.46
N PHE A 193 -2.32 -8.73 -2.59
CA PHE A 193 -1.36 -8.06 -1.72
C PHE A 193 -1.00 -8.97 -0.55
N ARG A 194 0.31 -9.07 -0.28
CA ARG A 194 0.92 -9.96 0.72
C ARG A 194 1.91 -9.17 1.57
N ASN A 195 2.24 -9.72 2.72
CA ASN A 195 3.19 -9.15 3.67
C ASN A 195 2.93 -7.67 4.00
N CYS A 196 1.65 -7.25 3.95
CA CYS A 196 1.25 -5.87 4.15
C CYS A 196 1.55 -5.45 5.59
N GLN A 197 2.35 -4.40 5.72
CA GLN A 197 2.80 -3.89 7.01
C GLN A 197 2.78 -2.37 7.02
N VAL A 198 2.44 -1.80 8.18
CA VAL A 198 2.61 -0.38 8.48
C VAL A 198 3.38 -0.29 9.80
N ASN A 199 4.42 0.55 9.83
CA ASN A 199 5.35 0.68 10.95
C ASN A 199 5.89 -0.68 11.46
N GLY A 200 6.06 -1.65 10.55
CA GLY A 200 6.53 -3.01 10.86
C GLY A 200 5.49 -3.96 11.46
N SER A 201 4.24 -3.52 11.66
CA SER A 201 3.15 -4.38 12.14
C SER A 201 2.27 -4.85 10.99
N PRO A 202 1.74 -6.10 11.02
CA PRO A 202 0.67 -6.52 10.12
C PRO A 202 -0.46 -5.50 10.09
N ILE A 203 -0.99 -5.21 8.91
CA ILE A 203 -2.06 -4.22 8.79
C ILE A 203 -3.36 -4.64 9.52
N GLY A 204 -3.56 -5.94 9.76
CA GLY A 204 -4.70 -6.44 10.54
C GLY A 204 -4.56 -6.30 12.06
N ASP A 205 -3.37 -5.95 12.56
CA ASP A 205 -3.15 -5.65 13.98
C ASP A 205 -3.40 -4.17 14.28
N LEU A 206 -3.58 -3.33 13.26
CA LEU A 206 -3.86 -1.90 13.40
C LEU A 206 -5.33 -1.66 13.70
N PRO A 207 -5.66 -0.70 14.57
CA PRO A 207 -7.03 -0.36 14.88
C PRO A 207 -7.73 0.30 13.68
N ASP A 208 -9.05 0.12 13.61
CA ASP A 208 -9.99 0.83 12.73
C ASP A 208 -9.53 0.97 11.27
N PRO A 209 -9.21 -0.14 10.55
CA PRO A 209 -8.83 -0.05 9.14
C PRO A 209 -9.98 0.54 8.31
N LEU A 210 -9.64 1.49 7.44
CA LEU A 210 -10.53 1.94 6.37
C LEU A 210 -10.45 0.95 5.21
N VAL A 211 -11.56 0.27 4.95
CA VAL A 211 -11.69 -0.65 3.80
C VAL A 211 -12.31 0.13 2.66
N LEU A 212 -11.48 0.54 1.70
CA LEU A 212 -11.87 1.37 0.58
C LEU A 212 -12.42 0.48 -0.55
N THR A 213 -13.69 0.64 -0.91
CA THR A 213 -14.26 0.09 -2.14
C THR A 213 -14.26 1.17 -3.21
N MET A 214 -13.64 0.89 -4.36
CA MET A 214 -13.63 1.82 -5.48
C MET A 214 -15.03 1.86 -6.10
N ARG A 215 -15.71 3.00 -5.98
CA ARG A 215 -17.11 3.18 -6.42
C ARG A 215 -17.34 4.57 -6.99
N ARG A 216 -17.87 4.63 -8.22
CA ARG A 216 -18.31 5.87 -8.89
C ARG A 216 -19.72 5.69 -9.41
N ASP A 217 -20.54 6.73 -9.32
CA ASP A 217 -21.92 6.73 -9.83
C ASP A 217 -22.76 5.51 -9.40
N GLN A 218 -22.59 5.09 -8.14
CA GLN A 218 -23.24 3.91 -7.56
C GLN A 218 -22.83 2.56 -8.18
N VAL A 219 -21.77 2.53 -8.98
CA VAL A 219 -21.17 1.31 -9.56
C VAL A 219 -19.86 1.02 -8.85
N ASN A 220 -19.72 -0.21 -8.34
CA ASN A 220 -18.43 -0.68 -7.83
C ASN A 220 -17.53 -1.01 -9.01
N ARG A 221 -16.28 -0.58 -8.93
CA ARG A 221 -15.27 -0.78 -9.99
C ARG A 221 -14.16 -1.71 -9.53
N ALA A 222 -13.82 -1.66 -8.25
CA ALA A 222 -12.98 -2.66 -7.60
C ALA A 222 -13.29 -2.77 -6.10
N ARG A 223 -13.04 -3.95 -5.53
CA ARG A 223 -13.36 -4.24 -4.14
C ARG A 223 -12.25 -5.05 -3.46
N PRO A 224 -11.77 -4.62 -2.28
CA PRO A 224 -10.89 -5.42 -1.46
C PRO A 224 -11.67 -6.53 -0.73
N THR A 225 -11.02 -7.66 -0.51
CA THR A 225 -11.52 -8.70 0.40
C THR A 225 -11.21 -8.33 1.86
N ARG A 226 -11.77 -9.12 2.79
CA ARG A 226 -11.30 -9.08 4.18
C ARG A 226 -9.84 -9.53 4.27
N LEU A 227 -9.14 -9.02 5.27
CA LEU A 227 -7.79 -9.48 5.59
C LEU A 227 -7.78 -10.99 5.90
N PHE A 228 -6.72 -11.66 5.45
CA PHE A 228 -6.37 -13.04 5.79
C PHE A 228 -4.86 -13.12 6.06
N ASP A 229 -4.34 -14.34 6.25
CA ASP A 229 -2.91 -14.57 6.52
C ASP A 229 -2.43 -13.78 7.76
N SER A 230 -3.16 -13.94 8.88
CA SER A 230 -2.89 -13.22 10.13
C SER A 230 -2.82 -11.69 9.95
N GLY A 231 -3.71 -11.14 9.11
CA GLY A 231 -3.78 -9.70 8.89
C GLY A 231 -2.73 -9.13 7.95
N ARG A 232 -1.97 -9.98 7.23
CA ARG A 232 -0.89 -9.55 6.33
C ARG A 232 -1.27 -9.55 4.84
N ALA A 233 -2.47 -9.99 4.50
CA ALA A 233 -2.85 -10.13 3.10
C ALA A 233 -4.32 -9.79 2.85
N PHE A 234 -4.59 -9.27 1.66
CA PHE A 234 -5.93 -9.12 1.10
C PHE A 234 -5.85 -9.22 -0.43
N GLN A 235 -7.01 -9.30 -1.07
CA GLN A 235 -7.11 -9.29 -2.53
C GLN A 235 -7.92 -8.10 -2.98
N VAL A 236 -7.62 -7.55 -4.15
CA VAL A 236 -8.48 -6.58 -4.83
C VAL A 236 -9.00 -7.20 -6.12
N ASN A 237 -10.32 -7.25 -6.26
CA ASN A 237 -11.00 -7.75 -7.44
C ASN A 237 -11.50 -6.58 -8.28
N TRP A 238 -11.21 -6.62 -9.58
CA TRP A 238 -11.87 -5.76 -10.56
C TRP A 238 -13.34 -6.18 -10.73
N GLU A 239 -14.26 -5.22 -10.78
CA GLU A 239 -15.71 -5.44 -10.97
C GLU A 239 -16.24 -4.73 -12.24
N HIS A 240 -15.77 -3.52 -12.56
CA HIS A 240 -16.27 -2.72 -13.68
C HIS A 240 -15.25 -1.64 -14.14
N SER A 241 -15.32 -1.19 -15.42
CA SER A 241 -14.52 -0.06 -15.97
C SER A 241 -15.24 1.28 -15.93
#